data_AF-A0A078B7E9-F1
#
_entry.id   AF-A0A078B7E9-F1
#
_cell.length_a   1.000
_cell.length_b   1.000
_cell.length_c   1.000
_cell.angle_alpha   90.00
_cell.angle_beta   90.00
_cell.angle_gamma   90.00
#
_symmetry.space_group_name_H-M   'P 1'
#
loop_
_entity.id
_entity.type
_entity.pdbx_description
1 polymer ?
#
loop_
_entity_poly.entity_id
_entity_poly.type
_entity_poly.pdbx_seq_one_letter_code
_entity_poly.pdbx_strand_id
1 'polypeptide(L)'
;MSSALWTKLSYSSYAVATLLGIYGRQRSDFSNDFTYNKYHFGVFVNILSGAGFYLSAKVPQPWQSSALFLLAIGLTSLPGYYEGFKDMKNNPYEGDTSLIRKLGFYSMLLGYGLIVYKHKYMNVMM
;
A
#
# COMPACT_ATOMS: atom_id res chain seq x y z
N MET A 1 -3.33 20.50 7.95
CA MET A 1 -2.16 19.67 7.55
C MET A 1 -1.74 20.07 6.15
N SER A 2 -0.45 20.39 5.93
CA SER A 2 0.05 20.85 4.64
C SER A 2 0.09 19.72 3.60
N SER A 3 -0.13 20.05 2.33
CA SER A 3 0.03 19.15 1.18
C SER A 3 1.42 18.48 1.14
N ALA A 4 2.44 19.18 1.64
CA ALA A 4 3.82 18.70 1.70
C ALA A 4 4.00 17.40 2.50
N LEU A 5 3.22 17.16 3.56
CA LEU A 5 3.31 15.92 4.33
C LEU A 5 2.91 14.69 3.49
N TRP A 6 1.80 14.79 2.76
CA TRP A 6 1.29 13.69 1.93
C TRP A 6 2.20 13.41 0.74
N THR A 7 2.77 14.46 0.14
CA THR A 7 3.79 14.31 -0.89
C THR A 7 5.04 13.61 -0.37
N LYS A 8 5.52 13.93 0.85
CA LYS A 8 6.63 13.20 1.47
C LYS A 8 6.30 11.74 1.70
N LEU A 9 5.10 11.44 2.22
CA LEU A 9 4.64 10.06 2.42
C LEU A 9 4.56 9.29 1.10
N SER A 10 4.15 9.93 0.01
CA SER A 10 4.20 9.33 -1.34
C SER A 10 5.60 8.89 -1.73
N TYR A 11 6.59 9.80 -1.62
CA TYR A 11 7.99 9.47 -1.94
C TYR A 11 8.57 8.39 -1.02
N SER A 12 8.26 8.44 0.28
CA SER A 12 8.66 7.39 1.22
C SER A 12 8.05 6.03 0.85
N SER A 13 6.76 5.98 0.50
CA SER A 13 6.10 4.76 0.02
C SER A 13 6.79 4.20 -1.22
N TYR A 14 7.11 5.04 -2.21
CA TYR A 14 7.85 4.60 -3.39
C TYR A 14 9.24 4.08 -3.05
N ALA A 15 10.02 4.81 -2.24
CA ALA A 15 11.35 4.38 -1.84
C ALA A 15 11.33 3.03 -1.12
N VAL A 16 10.43 2.86 -0.13
CA VAL A 16 10.27 1.60 0.59
C VAL A 16 9.84 0.47 -0.35
N ALA A 17 8.85 0.70 -1.22
CA ALA A 17 8.37 -0.31 -2.13
C ALA A 17 9.43 -0.75 -3.14
N THR A 18 10.24 0.18 -3.67
CA THR A 18 11.35 -0.14 -4.57
C THR A 18 12.42 -0.96 -3.86
N LEU A 19 12.85 -0.55 -2.66
CA LEU A 19 13.87 -1.28 -1.89
C LEU A 19 13.40 -2.71 -1.56
N LEU A 20 12.16 -2.85 -1.11
CA LEU A 20 11.57 -4.16 -0.82
C LEU A 20 11.37 -4.99 -2.09
N GLY A 21 10.88 -4.39 -3.18
CA GLY A 21 10.75 -5.08 -4.46
C GLY A 21 12.09 -5.63 -4.98
N ILE A 22 13.17 -4.85 -4.89
CA ILE A 22 14.52 -5.29 -5.27
C ILE A 22 14.98 -6.42 -4.35
N TYR A 23 14.79 -6.30 -3.04
CA TYR A 23 15.15 -7.33 -2.07
C TYR A 23 14.41 -8.65 -2.35
N GLY A 24 13.10 -8.60 -2.56
CA GLY A 24 12.28 -9.78 -2.88
C GLY A 24 12.66 -10.45 -4.19
N ARG A 25 13.15 -9.68 -5.18
CA ARG A 25 13.60 -10.22 -6.48
C ARG A 25 14.84 -11.10 -6.38
N GLN A 26 15.74 -10.85 -5.42
CA GLN A 26 16.98 -11.63 -5.26
C GLN A 26 16.74 -13.06 -4.76
N ARG A 27 15.50 -13.42 -4.40
CA ARG A 27 15.12 -14.74 -3.87
C ARG A 27 14.11 -15.44 -4.79
N SER A 28 14.31 -15.34 -6.10
CA SER A 28 13.42 -15.84 -7.17
C SER A 28 13.23 -17.36 -7.23
N ASP A 29 13.92 -18.13 -6.40
CA ASP A 29 13.82 -19.61 -6.37
C ASP A 29 12.42 -20.11 -5.93
N PHE A 30 11.53 -19.20 -5.53
CA PHE A 30 10.16 -19.47 -5.10
C PHE A 30 9.09 -18.85 -6.02
N SER A 31 9.38 -18.63 -7.31
CA SER A 31 8.45 -17.93 -8.23
C SER A 31 7.05 -18.57 -8.36
N ASN A 32 6.94 -19.88 -8.07
CA ASN A 32 5.67 -20.62 -8.06
C ASN A 32 5.05 -20.75 -6.65
N ASP A 33 5.69 -20.19 -5.62
CA ASP A 33 5.23 -20.28 -4.25
C ASP A 33 4.25 -19.14 -3.94
N PHE A 34 3.14 -19.47 -3.28
CA PHE A 34 2.07 -18.53 -2.94
C PHE A 34 2.60 -17.36 -2.10
N THR A 35 3.71 -17.55 -1.37
CA THR A 35 4.35 -16.49 -0.59
C THR A 35 5.11 -15.45 -1.43
N TYR A 36 5.72 -15.84 -2.55
CA TYR A 36 6.31 -14.87 -3.48
C TYR A 36 5.24 -13.87 -3.94
N ASN A 37 4.01 -14.35 -4.16
CA ASN A 37 2.86 -13.52 -4.51
C ASN A 37 2.39 -12.62 -3.35
N LYS A 38 2.39 -13.10 -2.09
CA LYS A 38 2.00 -12.27 -0.93
C LYS A 38 2.95 -11.09 -0.71
N TYR A 39 4.26 -11.32 -0.80
CA TYR A 39 5.26 -10.27 -0.63
C TYR A 39 5.14 -9.21 -1.73
N HIS A 40 5.09 -9.64 -2.99
CA HIS A 40 4.99 -8.73 -4.13
C HIS A 40 3.63 -8.02 -4.19
N PHE A 41 2.56 -8.64 -3.71
CA PHE A 41 1.28 -7.96 -3.53
C PHE A 41 1.39 -6.85 -2.48
N GLY A 42 2.10 -7.08 -1.37
CA GLY A 42 2.40 -6.04 -0.40
C GLY A 42 3.20 -4.88 -0.98
N VAL A 43 4.19 -5.16 -1.85
CA VAL A 43 4.95 -4.15 -2.61
C VAL A 43 4.03 -3.35 -3.51
N PHE A 44 3.20 -4.04 -4.31
CA PHE A 44 2.24 -3.42 -5.22
C PHE A 44 1.26 -2.47 -4.50
N VAL A 45 0.68 -2.91 -3.38
CA VAL A 45 -0.22 -2.08 -2.57
C VAL A 45 0.49 -0.85 -2.01
N ASN A 46 1.77 -0.95 -1.62
CA ASN A 46 2.52 0.21 -1.13
C ASN A 46 2.80 1.23 -2.25
N ILE A 47 3.09 0.77 -3.48
CA ILE A 47 3.22 1.65 -4.65
C ILE A 47 1.91 2.37 -4.93
N LEU A 48 0.79 1.63 -4.94
CA LEU A 48 -0.53 2.23 -5.15
C LEU A 48 -0.89 3.20 -4.03
N SER A 49 -0.60 2.90 -2.77
CA SER A 49 -0.79 3.86 -1.68
C SER A 49 0.10 5.10 -1.83
N GLY A 50 1.32 4.94 -2.34
CA GLY A 50 2.20 6.05 -2.72
C GLY A 50 1.56 6.99 -3.74
N ALA A 51 0.97 6.45 -4.80
CA ALA A 51 0.20 7.24 -5.77
C ALA A 51 -1.04 7.88 -5.13
N GLY A 52 -1.74 7.14 -4.26
CA GLY A 52 -2.87 7.63 -3.49
C GLY A 52 -2.54 8.81 -2.60
N PHE A 53 -1.39 8.82 -1.91
CA PHE A 53 -0.93 9.95 -1.10
C PHE A 53 -0.65 11.19 -1.95
N TYR A 54 0.00 11.02 -3.10
CA TYR A 54 0.26 12.13 -4.03
C TYR A 54 -1.03 12.76 -4.55
N LEU A 55 -2.00 11.94 -4.94
CA LEU A 55 -3.31 12.41 -5.38
C LEU A 55 -4.12 13.03 -4.24
N SER A 56 -4.04 12.46 -3.04
CA SER A 56 -4.69 13.03 -1.85
C SER A 56 -4.22 14.45 -1.59
N ALA A 57 -2.93 14.75 -1.80
CA ALA A 57 -2.37 16.09 -1.63
C ALA A 57 -3.01 17.17 -2.53
N LYS A 58 -3.71 16.76 -3.60
CA LYS A 58 -4.34 17.64 -4.60
C LYS A 58 -5.84 17.85 -4.37
N VAL A 59 -6.43 17.24 -3.34
CA VAL A 59 -7.87 17.37 -3.02
C VAL A 59 -8.09 17.95 -1.62
N PRO A 60 -9.26 18.58 -1.36
CA PRO A 60 -9.65 19.05 -0.04
C PRO A 60 -9.64 17.94 1.00
N GLN A 61 -9.30 18.31 2.24
CA GLN A 61 -9.25 17.39 3.38
C GLN A 61 -8.43 16.12 3.07
N PRO A 62 -7.15 16.27 2.67
CA PRO A 62 -6.31 15.17 2.17
C PRO A 62 -6.12 14.03 3.18
N TRP A 63 -6.31 14.33 4.47
CA TRP A 63 -6.14 13.38 5.56
C TRP A 63 -7.12 12.20 5.51
N GLN A 64 -8.34 12.38 4.98
CA GLN A 64 -9.35 11.31 4.97
C GLN A 64 -8.95 10.16 4.02
N SER A 65 -8.55 10.48 2.80
CA SER A 65 -8.07 9.47 1.84
C SER A 65 -6.69 8.95 2.23
N SER A 66 -5.83 9.82 2.77
CA SER A 66 -4.50 9.41 3.24
C SER A 66 -4.56 8.44 4.43
N ALA A 67 -5.49 8.61 5.37
CA ALA A 67 -5.68 7.65 6.46
C ALA A 67 -6.01 6.24 5.94
N LEU A 68 -6.81 6.16 4.87
CA LEU A 68 -7.15 4.89 4.22
C LEU A 68 -5.95 4.24 3.53
N PHE A 69 -5.04 5.02 2.92
CA PHE A 69 -3.80 4.50 2.35
C PHE A 69 -2.79 4.06 3.41
N LEU A 70 -2.71 4.75 4.56
CA LEU A 70 -1.93 4.31 5.71
C LEU A 70 -2.48 2.99 6.26
N LEU A 71 -3.80 2.86 6.40
CA LEU A 71 -4.45 1.60 6.77
C LEU A 71 -4.18 0.49 5.75
N ALA A 72 -4.24 0.79 4.45
CA ALA A 72 -3.92 -0.19 3.41
C ALA A 72 -2.48 -0.73 3.54
N ILE A 73 -1.50 0.15 3.74
CA ILE A 73 -0.11 -0.25 3.97
C ILE A 73 0.02 -1.08 5.25
N GLY A 74 -0.58 -0.61 6.35
CA GLY A 74 -0.49 -1.28 7.65
C GLY A 74 -1.12 -2.66 7.67
N LEU A 75 -2.26 -2.84 6.99
CA LEU A 75 -3.04 -4.09 7.01
C LEU A 75 -2.68 -5.04 5.87
N THR A 76 -2.07 -4.56 4.78
CA THR A 76 -1.70 -5.41 3.63
C THR A 76 -0.21 -5.54 3.44
N SER A 77 0.49 -4.42 3.30
CA SER A 77 1.92 -4.41 3.00
C SER A 77 2.75 -4.93 4.18
N LEU A 78 2.50 -4.48 5.41
CA LEU A 78 3.29 -4.95 6.56
C LEU A 78 3.16 -6.46 6.83
N PRO A 79 1.95 -7.07 6.84
CA PRO A 79 1.83 -8.52 6.97
C PRO A 79 2.46 -9.27 5.80
N GLY A 80 2.27 -8.78 4.56
CA GLY A 80 2.88 -9.36 3.37
C GLY A 80 4.41 -9.36 3.42
N TYR A 81 5.01 -8.27 3.91
CA TYR A 81 6.46 -8.20 4.12
C TYR A 81 6.91 -9.14 5.22
N TYR A 82 6.21 -9.16 6.36
CA TYR A 82 6.55 -10.02 7.48
C TYR A 82 6.51 -11.51 7.12
N GLU A 83 5.44 -11.96 6.47
CA GLU A 83 5.31 -13.34 5.97
C GLU A 83 6.40 -13.63 4.94
N GLY A 84 6.58 -12.76 3.94
CA GLY A 84 7.61 -12.97 2.93
C GLY A 84 9.02 -13.05 3.53
N PHE A 85 9.35 -12.22 4.52
CA PHE A 85 10.65 -12.27 5.19
C PHE A 85 10.85 -13.56 6.00
N LYS A 86 9.79 -14.08 6.61
CA LYS A 86 9.83 -15.33 7.39
C LYS A 86 10.03 -16.54 6.48
N ASP A 87 9.29 -16.60 5.40
CA ASP A 87 9.37 -17.69 4.43
C ASP A 87 10.73 -17.68 3.72
N MET A 88 11.29 -16.50 3.42
CA MET A 88 12.67 -16.38 2.90
C MET A 88 13.75 -16.91 3.88
N LYS A 89 13.43 -17.04 5.17
CA LYS A 89 14.29 -17.66 6.20
C LYS A 89 13.96 -19.12 6.45
N ASN A 90 13.16 -19.76 5.59
CA ASN A 90 12.69 -21.14 5.72
C ASN A 90 11.95 -21.40 7.06
N ASN A 91 11.30 -20.38 7.61
CA ASN A 91 10.46 -20.49 8.80
C ASN A 91 9.08 -19.92 8.48
N PRO A 92 8.25 -20.66 7.71
CA PRO A 92 7.05 -20.11 7.12
C PRO A 92 6.04 -19.71 8.19
N TYR A 93 5.31 -18.62 7.93
CA TYR A 93 4.23 -18.21 8.83
C TYR A 93 3.00 -19.11 8.65
N GLU A 94 2.62 -19.82 9.72
CA GLU A 94 1.50 -20.78 9.70
C GLU A 94 0.11 -20.14 9.93
N GLY A 95 0.04 -18.86 10.27
CA GLY A 95 -1.24 -18.18 10.52
C GLY A 95 -1.93 -17.68 9.25
N ASP A 96 -3.22 -17.34 9.37
CA ASP A 96 -4.00 -16.72 8.29
C ASP A 96 -4.17 -15.21 8.50
N THR A 97 -3.59 -14.42 7.59
CA THR A 97 -3.74 -12.95 7.55
C THR A 97 -4.68 -12.49 6.43
N SER A 98 -5.36 -13.40 5.74
CA SER A 98 -6.14 -13.11 4.54
C SER A 98 -7.26 -12.11 4.80
N LEU A 99 -7.94 -12.20 5.94
CA LEU A 99 -8.99 -11.24 6.31
C LEU A 99 -8.40 -9.82 6.49
N ILE A 100 -7.28 -9.71 7.21
CA ILE A 100 -6.61 -8.43 7.48
C ILE A 100 -6.14 -7.78 6.18
N ARG A 101 -5.53 -8.57 5.28
CA ARG A 101 -5.10 -8.09 3.96
C ARG A 101 -6.28 -7.66 3.08
N LYS A 102 -7.42 -8.37 3.13
CA LYS A 102 -8.65 -7.96 2.44
C LYS A 102 -9.15 -6.61 2.94
N LEU A 103 -9.17 -6.40 4.26
CA LEU A 103 -9.55 -5.11 4.84
C LEU A 103 -8.60 -3.98 4.40
N GLY A 104 -7.30 -4.24 4.36
CA GLY A 104 -6.34 -3.26 3.85
C GLY A 104 -6.53 -2.96 2.36
N PHE A 105 -6.79 -3.98 1.53
CA PHE A 105 -7.07 -3.80 0.11
C PHE A 105 -8.35 -2.98 -0.12
N TYR A 106 -9.44 -3.27 0.59
CA TYR A 106 -10.66 -2.46 0.51
C TYR A 106 -10.44 -1.04 1.02
N SER A 107 -9.61 -0.85 2.04
CA SER A 107 -9.24 0.49 2.50
C SER A 107 -8.56 1.29 1.38
N MET A 108 -7.66 0.66 0.62
CA MET A 108 -7.03 1.30 -0.55
C MET A 108 -8.07 1.69 -1.61
N LEU A 109 -8.99 0.79 -1.96
CA LEU A 109 -10.04 1.07 -2.95
C LEU A 109 -10.96 2.22 -2.50
N LEU A 110 -11.34 2.25 -1.22
CA LEU A 110 -12.11 3.36 -0.64
C LEU A 110 -11.32 4.67 -0.66
N GLY A 111 -10.01 4.63 -0.42
CA GLY A 111 -9.13 5.80 -0.51
C GLY A 111 -9.15 6.42 -1.91
N TYR A 112 -9.04 5.59 -2.94
CA TYR A 112 -9.16 6.02 -4.33
C TYR A 112 -10.57 6.52 -4.68
N GLY A 113 -11.61 5.81 -4.24
CA GLY A 113 -13.01 6.23 -4.43
C GLY A 113 -13.28 7.60 -3.83
N LEU A 114 -12.75 7.87 -2.64
CA LEU A 114 -12.89 9.16 -1.97
C LEU A 114 -12.17 10.29 -2.71
N ILE A 115 -10.98 10.03 -3.28
CA ILE A 115 -10.28 11.01 -4.14
C ILE A 115 -11.15 11.36 -5.35
N VAL A 116 -11.68 10.35 -6.05
CA VAL A 116 -12.52 10.55 -7.24
C VAL A 116 -13.77 11.36 -6.89
N TYR A 117 -14.42 11.03 -5.79
CA TYR A 117 -15.59 11.77 -5.30
C TYR A 117 -15.26 13.24 -5.03
N LYS A 118 -14.18 13.51 -4.28
CA LYS A 118 -13.75 14.88 -3.95
C LYS A 118 -13.36 15.67 -5.19
N HIS A 119 -12.63 15.05 -6.12
CA HIS A 119 -12.23 15.70 -7.35
C HIS A 119 -13.43 16.10 -8.21
N LYS A 120 -14.44 15.24 -8.34
CA LYS A 120 -15.70 15.59 -9.01
C LYS A 120 -16.41 16.75 -8.32
N TYR A 121 -16.49 16.73 -7.00
CA TYR A 121 -17.16 17.78 -6.23
C TYR A 121 -16.49 19.16 -6.40
N MET A 122 -15.16 19.21 -6.49
CA MET A 122 -14.43 20.45 -6.76
C MET A 122 -14.79 21.04 -8.14
N ASN A 123 -14.88 20.21 -9.17
CA ASN A 123 -15.14 20.67 -10.53
C ASN A 123 -16.57 21.20 -10.73
N VAL A 124 -17.51 20.85 -9.85
CA VAL A 124 -18.89 21.37 -9.89
C VAL A 124 -19.03 22.70 -9.15
N MET A 125 -18.13 23.02 -8.22
CA MET A 125 -18.18 24.24 -7.40
C MET A 125 -17.29 25.40 -7.92
N MET A 126 -16.57 25.19 -9.03
CA MET A 126 -15.81 26.21 -9.75
C MET A 126 -16.62 26.75 -10.92
#